data_AF-A0A239L7X6-F1
#
_entry.id   AF-A0A239L7X6-F1
#
_cell.length_a   1.000
_cell.length_b   1.000
_cell.length_c   1.000
_cell.angle_alpha   90.00
_cell.angle_beta   90.00
_cell.angle_gamma   90.00
#
_symmetry.space_group_name_H-M   'P 1'
#
loop_
_entity.id
_entity.type
_entity.pdbx_description
1 polymer ?
#
loop_
_entity_poly.entity_id
_entity_poly.type
_entity_poly.pdbx_seq_one_letter_code
_entity_poly.pdbx_strand_id
1 'polypeptide(L)'
;MCRLPLIALPLLALAAPLPASAGEGSLGDAAATLSDPAAQDRMADTVAALVGALMQMPVGPLAEAVARIDPESDAAYIPPDATLGEIAGSDPDYGERLGDDVRAGTRMAGSMAAALAAYAPVLKDMARDMAAQWERERASARR
;
A
#
# COMPACT_ATOMS: atom_id res chain seq x y z
N MET A 1 -2.35 39.89 -32.58
CA MET A 1 -1.68 39.92 -31.27
C MET A 1 -2.74 39.72 -30.21
N CYS A 2 -2.65 38.64 -29.42
CA CYS A 2 -3.19 38.43 -28.07
C CYS A 2 -3.06 36.94 -27.75
N ARG A 3 -1.97 36.57 -27.07
CA ARG A 3 -1.74 35.24 -26.51
C ARG A 3 -1.91 35.37 -25.00
N LEU A 4 -2.94 34.71 -24.45
CA LEU A 4 -3.12 34.47 -23.02
C LEU A 4 -3.23 32.94 -22.81
N PRO A 5 -2.96 32.46 -21.59
CA PRO A 5 -2.03 31.36 -21.33
C PRO A 5 -2.76 30.05 -21.07
N LEU A 6 -2.10 28.93 -21.32
CA LEU A 6 -2.53 27.64 -20.80
C LEU A 6 -1.35 26.96 -20.13
N ILE A 7 -1.18 27.37 -18.87
CA ILE A 7 -0.61 26.55 -17.82
C ILE A 7 -1.48 25.29 -17.71
N ALA A 8 -0.84 24.16 -17.39
CA ALA A 8 -1.39 22.80 -17.22
C ALA A 8 -1.31 21.95 -18.48
N LEU A 9 -0.19 21.25 -18.66
CA LEU A 9 -0.16 19.91 -19.28
C LEU A 9 1.23 19.25 -19.09
N PRO A 10 1.51 18.63 -17.92
CA PRO A 10 2.35 17.44 -17.93
C PRO A 10 1.58 16.19 -17.45
N LEU A 11 0.27 16.30 -17.23
CA LEU A 11 -0.59 15.18 -16.83
C LEU A 11 -0.99 14.23 -17.97
N LEU A 12 -0.58 14.50 -19.21
CA LEU A 12 -0.93 13.69 -20.38
C LEU A 12 0.10 12.60 -20.72
N ALA A 13 1.17 12.44 -19.92
CA ALA A 13 2.17 11.40 -20.13
C ALA A 13 1.89 10.08 -19.38
N LEU A 14 0.82 10.01 -18.57
CA LEU A 14 0.38 8.76 -17.93
C LEU A 14 -0.73 8.05 -18.72
N ALA A 15 -0.80 8.28 -20.02
CA ALA A 15 -1.53 7.42 -20.95
C ALA A 15 -0.59 6.29 -21.43
N ALA A 16 -0.14 5.47 -20.48
CA ALA A 16 0.11 4.07 -20.85
C ALA A 16 -1.23 3.53 -21.42
N PRO A 17 -1.20 2.67 -22.45
CA PRO A 17 -2.41 2.03 -22.93
C PRO A 17 -2.91 1.11 -21.82
N LEU A 18 -3.80 1.64 -20.96
CA LEU A 18 -4.66 0.80 -20.14
C LEU A 18 -5.52 0.03 -21.15
N PRO A 19 -5.37 -1.29 -21.29
CA PRO A 19 -6.27 -2.06 -22.13
C PRO A 19 -7.67 -1.88 -21.53
N ALA A 20 -8.54 -1.21 -22.29
CA ALA A 20 -9.96 -1.01 -21.99
C ALA A 20 -10.74 -2.33 -22.16
N SER A 21 -10.23 -3.42 -21.59
CA SER A 21 -10.86 -4.74 -21.50
C SER A 21 -11.08 -5.09 -20.03
N ALA A 22 -11.84 -4.25 -19.33
CA ALA A 22 -12.40 -4.57 -18.03
C ALA A 22 -13.62 -5.47 -18.23
N GLY A 23 -13.37 -6.77 -18.43
CA GLY A 23 -14.35 -7.84 -18.21
C GLY A 23 -14.10 -8.47 -16.85
N GLU A 24 -15.14 -9.03 -16.22
CA GLU A 24 -15.18 -9.57 -14.84
C GLU A 24 -14.05 -10.57 -14.46
N GLY A 25 -13.21 -11.01 -15.39
CA GLY A 25 -11.97 -11.77 -15.13
C GLY A 25 -10.76 -10.92 -14.70
N SER A 26 -10.76 -9.61 -14.96
CA SER A 26 -9.60 -8.73 -14.70
C SER A 26 -9.31 -8.51 -13.22
N LEU A 27 -10.32 -8.52 -12.34
CA LEU A 27 -10.12 -8.46 -10.89
C LEU A 27 -9.59 -9.79 -10.33
N GLY A 28 -10.04 -10.91 -10.89
CA GLY A 28 -9.58 -12.25 -10.53
C GLY A 28 -8.14 -12.52 -10.97
N ASP A 29 -7.78 -12.08 -12.18
CA ASP A 29 -6.40 -12.17 -12.69
C ASP A 29 -5.45 -11.19 -11.98
N ALA A 30 -5.94 -9.98 -11.63
CA ALA A 30 -5.19 -9.07 -10.77
C ALA A 30 -4.98 -9.66 -9.37
N ALA A 31 -6.01 -10.28 -8.77
CA ALA A 31 -5.91 -10.96 -7.48
C ALA A 31 -5.00 -12.20 -7.54
N ALA A 32 -5.01 -12.96 -8.64
CA ALA A 32 -4.12 -14.09 -8.86
C ALA A 32 -2.67 -13.64 -9.03
N THR A 33 -2.43 -12.54 -9.77
CA THR A 33 -1.11 -11.91 -9.89
C THR A 33 -0.62 -11.35 -8.55
N LEU A 34 -1.52 -10.75 -7.76
CA LEU A 34 -1.22 -10.28 -6.41
C LEU A 34 -0.98 -11.41 -5.41
N SER A 35 -1.47 -12.62 -5.67
CA SER A 35 -1.29 -13.81 -4.83
C SER A 35 -0.13 -14.70 -5.29
N ASP A 36 0.48 -14.40 -6.44
CA ASP A 36 1.63 -15.12 -6.97
C ASP A 36 2.87 -14.80 -6.11
N PRO A 37 3.48 -15.78 -5.42
CA PRO A 37 4.66 -15.55 -4.59
C PRO A 37 5.81 -14.90 -5.36
N ALA A 38 6.01 -15.26 -6.64
CA ALA A 38 7.08 -14.70 -7.44
C ALA A 38 6.80 -13.24 -7.85
N ALA A 39 5.53 -12.84 -7.97
CA ALA A 39 5.15 -11.45 -8.19
C ALA A 39 5.27 -10.63 -6.89
N GLN A 40 4.86 -11.20 -5.76
CA GLN A 40 5.00 -10.58 -4.44
C GLN A 40 6.47 -10.32 -4.08
N ASP A 41 7.36 -11.28 -4.31
CA ASP A 41 8.80 -11.12 -4.05
C ASP A 41 9.40 -9.97 -4.90
N ARG A 42 9.07 -9.91 -6.19
CA ARG A 42 9.53 -8.82 -7.08
C ARG A 42 9.00 -7.45 -6.67
N MET A 43 7.74 -7.37 -6.22
CA MET A 43 7.17 -6.12 -5.71
C MET A 43 7.86 -5.71 -4.41
N ALA A 44 8.12 -6.66 -3.51
CA ALA A 44 8.85 -6.42 -2.27
C ALA A 44 10.28 -5.90 -2.55
N ASP A 45 11.00 -6.52 -3.49
CA ASP A 45 12.35 -6.07 -3.90
C ASP A 45 12.32 -4.65 -4.49
N THR A 46 11.31 -4.35 -5.30
CA THR A 46 11.15 -3.00 -5.89
C THR A 46 10.88 -1.96 -4.81
N VAL A 47 10.00 -2.27 -3.85
CA VAL A 47 9.72 -1.39 -2.71
C VAL A 47 10.96 -1.22 -1.84
N ALA A 48 11.67 -2.31 -1.53
CA ALA A 48 12.91 -2.26 -0.76
C ALA A 48 13.98 -1.41 -1.45
N ALA A 49 14.13 -1.51 -2.77
CA ALA A 49 15.05 -0.68 -3.55
C ALA A 49 14.65 0.80 -3.51
N LEU A 50 13.35 1.12 -3.61
CA LEU A 50 12.85 2.49 -3.51
C LEU A 50 13.07 3.07 -2.12
N VAL A 51 12.78 2.30 -1.06
CA VAL A 51 13.04 2.71 0.32
C VAL A 51 14.54 2.88 0.56
N GLY A 52 15.37 1.96 0.08
CA GLY A 52 16.84 2.07 0.17
C GLY A 52 17.38 3.31 -0.55
N ALA A 53 16.81 3.67 -1.70
CA ALA A 53 17.16 4.90 -2.41
C ALA A 53 16.73 6.16 -1.63
N LEU A 54 15.54 6.15 -1.02
CA LEU A 54 15.07 7.26 -0.18
C LEU A 54 15.92 7.42 1.09
N MET A 55 16.35 6.33 1.69
CA MET A 55 17.24 6.36 2.86
C MET A 55 18.61 6.96 2.54
N GLN A 56 19.07 6.90 1.29
CA GLN A 56 20.31 7.55 0.84
C GLN A 56 20.15 9.02 0.46
N MET A 57 18.93 9.59 0.57
CA MET A 57 18.70 10.98 0.24
C MET A 57 19.42 11.90 1.24
N PRO A 58 20.27 12.84 0.78
CA PRO A 58 20.96 13.75 1.68
C PRO A 58 19.97 14.74 2.31
N VAL A 59 20.03 14.88 3.63
CA VAL A 59 19.16 15.78 4.41
C VAL A 59 19.87 17.04 4.87
N GLY A 60 21.20 17.13 4.71
CA GLY A 60 21.99 18.30 5.10
C GLY A 60 21.46 19.65 4.58
N PRO A 61 21.10 19.79 3.28
CA PRO A 61 20.54 21.05 2.77
C PRO A 61 19.23 21.47 3.44
N LEU A 62 18.41 20.51 3.86
CA LEU A 62 17.17 20.77 4.58
C LEU A 62 17.46 21.16 6.04
N ALA A 63 18.40 20.46 6.69
CA ALA A 63 18.84 20.77 8.04
C ALA A 63 19.44 22.18 8.14
N GLU A 64 20.25 22.60 7.15
CA GLU A 64 20.81 23.95 7.08
C GLU A 64 19.73 25.02 6.97
N ALA A 65 18.68 24.76 6.18
CA ALA A 65 17.56 25.67 6.04
C ALA A 65 16.79 25.82 7.37
N VAL A 66 16.60 24.72 8.11
CA VAL A 66 15.96 24.73 9.44
C VAL A 66 16.82 25.47 10.46
N ALA A 67 18.11 25.18 10.55
CA ALA A 67 19.04 25.83 11.46
C ALA A 67 19.15 27.36 11.24
N ARG A 68 18.91 27.82 10.00
CA ARG A 68 18.86 29.25 9.69
C ARG A 68 17.61 29.96 10.22
N ILE A 69 16.50 29.23 10.33
CA ILE A 69 15.21 29.73 10.82
C ILE A 69 15.15 29.61 12.35
N ASP A 70 15.64 28.50 12.89
CA ASP A 70 15.72 28.20 14.32
C ASP A 70 17.14 27.76 14.68
N PRO A 71 18.01 28.70 15.12
CA PRO A 71 19.41 28.43 15.44
C PRO A 71 19.61 27.51 16.64
N GLU A 72 18.61 27.40 17.53
CA GLU A 72 18.66 26.55 18.72
C GLU A 72 18.17 25.12 18.42
N SER A 73 17.72 24.86 17.18
CA SER A 73 17.30 23.53 16.73
C SER A 73 18.48 22.57 16.65
N ASP A 74 18.23 21.30 17.02
CA ASP A 74 19.18 20.20 16.84
C ASP A 74 19.62 20.00 15.38
N ALA A 75 18.88 20.57 14.42
CA ALA A 75 19.25 20.61 13.01
C ALA A 75 20.62 21.26 12.76
N ALA A 76 21.09 22.15 13.64
CA ALA A 76 22.40 22.76 13.55
C ALA A 76 23.57 21.76 13.73
N TYR A 77 23.31 20.60 14.35
CA TYR A 77 24.31 19.56 14.60
C TYR A 77 24.26 18.41 13.58
N ILE A 78 23.31 18.44 12.64
CA ILE A 78 23.19 17.42 11.59
C ILE A 78 24.34 17.60 10.57
N PRO A 79 25.13 16.55 10.28
CA PRO A 79 26.19 16.64 9.27
C PRO A 79 25.67 17.05 7.89
N PRO A 80 26.44 17.83 7.09
CA PRO A 80 25.99 18.32 5.78
C PRO A 80 25.76 17.20 4.74
N ASP A 81 26.42 16.08 4.92
CA ASP A 81 26.34 14.87 4.11
C ASP A 81 25.45 13.79 4.73
N ALA A 82 24.81 14.08 5.86
CA ALA A 82 23.91 13.13 6.52
C ALA A 82 22.77 12.73 5.59
N THR A 83 22.45 11.45 5.62
CA THR A 83 21.36 10.85 4.86
C THR A 83 20.11 10.69 5.72
N LEU A 84 18.96 10.54 5.06
CA LEU A 84 17.69 10.31 5.75
C LEU A 84 17.74 9.03 6.62
N GLY A 85 18.45 7.99 6.17
CA GLY A 85 18.65 6.76 6.95
C GLY A 85 19.42 7.01 8.24
N GLU A 86 20.52 7.75 8.19
CA GLU A 86 21.35 8.04 9.37
C GLU A 86 20.58 8.86 10.42
N ILE A 87 19.73 9.79 9.99
CA ILE A 87 18.91 10.61 10.90
C ILE A 87 17.69 9.87 11.45
N ALA A 88 17.06 9.00 10.64
CA ALA A 88 15.96 8.16 11.08
C ALA A 88 16.37 7.08 12.10
N GLY A 89 17.68 6.92 12.34
CA GLY A 89 18.24 5.83 13.13
C GLY A 89 18.37 4.58 12.27
N SER A 90 19.45 4.48 11.50
CA SER A 90 19.77 3.31 10.69
C SER A 90 20.09 2.12 11.59
N ASP A 91 19.10 1.29 11.86
CA ASP A 91 19.36 -0.11 12.05
C ASP A 91 19.66 -0.72 10.66
N PRO A 92 20.90 -1.20 10.42
CA PRO A 92 21.32 -1.70 9.11
C PRO A 92 20.48 -2.88 8.62
N ASP A 93 19.83 -3.60 9.54
CA ASP A 93 18.99 -4.76 9.23
C ASP A 93 17.50 -4.40 9.16
N TYR A 94 17.13 -3.11 9.24
CA TYR A 94 15.73 -2.67 9.24
C TYR A 94 14.97 -3.11 7.98
N GLY A 95 15.60 -2.99 6.81
CA GLY A 95 15.00 -3.43 5.55
C GLY A 95 14.77 -4.95 5.50
N GLU A 96 15.72 -5.73 6.02
CA GLU A 96 15.63 -7.19 6.08
C GLU A 96 14.53 -7.64 7.05
N ARG A 97 14.49 -7.06 8.26
CA ARG A 97 13.43 -7.31 9.23
C ARG A 97 12.06 -6.89 8.75
N LEU A 98 11.94 -5.72 8.11
CA LEU A 98 10.68 -5.27 7.54
C LEU A 98 10.19 -6.24 6.45
N GLY A 99 11.11 -6.75 5.62
CA GLY A 99 10.81 -7.79 4.63
C GLY A 99 10.32 -9.10 5.28
N ASP A 100 10.95 -9.52 6.37
CA ASP A 100 10.56 -10.70 7.12
C ASP A 100 9.21 -10.56 7.82
N ASP A 101 8.94 -9.40 8.41
CA ASP A 101 7.65 -9.07 9.03
C ASP A 101 6.52 -9.05 8.00
N VAL A 102 6.76 -8.47 6.82
CA VAL A 102 5.78 -8.47 5.71
C VAL A 102 5.51 -9.90 5.23
N ARG A 103 6.54 -10.73 5.03
CA ARG A 103 6.39 -12.15 4.66
C ARG A 103 5.64 -12.94 5.74
N ALA A 104 5.95 -12.72 7.01
CA ALA A 104 5.26 -13.37 8.13
C ALA A 104 3.78 -12.96 8.19
N GLY A 105 3.49 -11.65 8.09
CA GLY A 105 2.14 -11.11 8.07
C GLY A 105 1.32 -11.64 6.89
N THR A 106 1.94 -11.76 5.71
CA THR A 106 1.29 -12.28 4.50
C THR A 106 0.94 -13.77 4.64
N ARG A 107 1.86 -14.59 5.18
CA ARG A 107 1.58 -16.01 5.48
C ARG A 107 0.43 -16.16 6.48
N MET A 108 0.42 -15.35 7.53
CA MET A 108 -0.65 -15.34 8.54
C MET A 108 -1.99 -14.93 7.91
N ALA A 109 -2.03 -13.83 7.15
CA ALA A 109 -3.23 -13.38 6.45
C ALA A 109 -3.77 -14.44 5.49
N GLY A 110 -2.90 -15.11 4.73
CA GLY A 110 -3.26 -16.22 3.86
C GLY A 110 -3.89 -17.39 4.64
N SER A 111 -3.32 -17.76 5.79
CA SER A 111 -3.88 -18.82 6.65
C SER A 111 -5.27 -18.46 7.19
N MET A 112 -5.47 -17.19 7.59
CA MET A 112 -6.76 -16.72 8.08
C MET A 112 -7.80 -16.63 6.96
N ALA A 113 -7.41 -16.20 5.76
CA ALA A 113 -8.26 -16.21 4.59
C ALA A 113 -8.68 -17.64 4.20
N ALA A 114 -7.77 -18.61 4.26
CA ALA A 114 -8.08 -20.02 4.02
C ALA A 114 -9.08 -20.58 5.05
N ALA A 115 -8.89 -20.24 6.34
CA ALA A 115 -9.83 -20.61 7.40
C ALA A 115 -11.21 -19.98 7.16
N LEU A 116 -11.28 -18.69 6.86
CA LEU A 116 -12.53 -18.00 6.55
C LEU A 116 -13.21 -18.57 5.31
N ALA A 117 -12.47 -18.93 4.26
CA ALA A 117 -13.01 -19.57 3.07
C ALA A 117 -13.61 -20.95 3.39
N ALA A 118 -13.00 -21.71 4.30
CA ALA A 118 -13.53 -22.99 4.76
C ALA A 118 -14.86 -22.82 5.54
N TYR A 119 -15.00 -21.73 6.30
CA TYR A 119 -16.21 -21.44 7.07
C TYR A 119 -17.26 -20.59 6.33
N ALA A 120 -16.91 -19.96 5.22
CA ALA A 120 -17.79 -19.14 4.40
C ALA A 120 -19.11 -19.83 3.99
N PRO A 121 -19.13 -21.10 3.55
CA PRO A 121 -20.41 -21.76 3.22
C PRO A 121 -21.33 -21.90 4.43
N VAL A 122 -20.78 -22.21 5.61
CA VAL A 122 -21.56 -22.32 6.86
C VAL A 122 -22.20 -20.98 7.22
N LEU A 123 -21.43 -19.90 7.14
CA LEU A 123 -21.94 -18.54 7.40
C LEU A 123 -23.01 -18.13 6.39
N LYS A 124 -22.84 -18.50 5.11
CA LYS A 124 -23.81 -18.24 4.04
C LYS A 124 -25.12 -18.99 4.25
N ASP A 125 -25.05 -20.25 4.66
CA ASP A 125 -26.25 -21.05 4.92
C ASP A 125 -27.01 -20.55 6.14
N MET A 126 -26.29 -20.17 7.20
CA MET A 126 -26.89 -19.55 8.40
C MET A 126 -27.58 -18.21 8.06
N ALA A 127 -26.96 -17.37 7.24
CA ALA A 127 -27.56 -16.12 6.76
C ALA A 127 -28.84 -16.37 5.93
N ARG A 128 -28.84 -17.41 5.10
CA ARG A 128 -30.01 -17.79 4.29
C ARG A 128 -31.16 -18.28 5.17
N ASP A 129 -30.86 -19.07 6.19
CA ASP A 129 -31.85 -19.55 7.16
C ASP A 129 -32.49 -18.41 7.97
N MET A 130 -31.67 -17.44 8.42
CA MET A 130 -32.16 -16.25 9.09
C MET A 130 -33.07 -15.40 8.19
N ALA A 131 -32.69 -15.20 6.92
CA ALA A 131 -33.51 -14.48 5.96
C ALA A 131 -34.87 -15.17 5.75
N ALA A 132 -34.86 -16.50 5.63
CA ALA A 132 -36.07 -17.29 5.48
C ALA A 132 -36.96 -17.26 6.73
N GLN A 133 -36.39 -17.21 7.94
CA GLN A 133 -37.16 -17.00 9.17
C GLN A 133 -37.84 -15.62 9.20
N TRP A 134 -37.11 -14.56 8.84
CA TRP A 134 -37.65 -13.21 8.83
C TRP A 134 -38.82 -13.06 7.85
N GLU A 135 -38.71 -13.64 6.65
CA GLU A 135 -39.81 -13.64 5.67
C GLU A 135 -41.05 -14.35 6.20
N ARG A 136 -40.89 -15.46 6.93
CA ARG A 136 -41.99 -16.17 7.59
C ARG A 136 -42.66 -15.32 8.66
N GLU A 137 -41.89 -14.66 9.52
CA GLU A 137 -42.43 -13.76 10.56
C GLU A 137 -43.20 -12.57 9.95
N ARG A 138 -42.66 -11.96 8.90
CA ARG A 138 -43.35 -10.87 8.17
C ARG A 138 -44.65 -11.33 7.51
N ALA A 139 -44.68 -12.56 6.99
CA ALA A 139 -45.87 -13.12 6.38
C ALA A 139 -46.97 -13.43 7.43
N SER A 140 -46.58 -13.90 8.62
CA SER A 140 -47.52 -14.09 9.73
C SER A 140 -48.06 -12.79 10.31
N ALA A 141 -47.25 -11.72 10.36
CA ALA A 141 -47.67 -10.40 10.85
C ALA A 141 -48.61 -9.64 9.90
N ARG A 142 -48.77 -10.10 8.65
CA ARG A 142 -49.66 -9.50 7.63
C ARG A 142 -51.01 -10.22 7.50
N ARG A 143 -51.25 -11.31 8.22
CA ARG A 143 -52.53 -12.03 8.22
C ARG A 143 -53.39 -11.64 9.42
#